data_AF-A0A6N7AW95-F1
#
_entry.id   AF-A0A6N7AW95-F1
#
_cell.length_a   1.000
_cell.length_b   1.000
_cell.length_c   1.000
_cell.angle_alpha   90.00
_cell.angle_beta   90.00
_cell.angle_gamma   90.00
#
_symmetry.space_group_name_H-M   'P 1'
#
loop_
_entity.id
_entity.type
_entity.pdbx_description
1 polymer ?
#
loop_
_entity_poly.entity_id
_entity_poly.type
_entity_poly.pdbx_seq_one_letter_code
_entity_poly.pdbx_strand_id
1 'polypeptide(L)'
;MYRDGVGGVCLRGGDKMLKFVRVRHYSLAELICEGLELHNFVKRQPEVILKSPHYAIYEGEKLAGWIGCARRRGAVFEVRHLTVRPELRGKGVGLAAVEFMMRLLRQHGAVCCYAHIRRDNIASQSLFQKCGFTLMREGLVRKYLKLLREGP
;
A
#
# COMPACT_ATOMS: atom_id res chain seq x y z
N MET A 1 13.48 2.73 -13.23
CA MET A 1 12.46 3.67 -13.73
C MET A 1 11.12 2.96 -13.70
N TYR A 2 10.09 3.54 -13.06
CA TYR A 2 8.72 3.05 -13.19
C TYR A 2 8.25 3.40 -14.61
N ARG A 3 8.09 2.42 -15.50
CA ARG A 3 7.55 2.70 -16.83
C ARG A 3 6.04 2.92 -16.74
N ASP A 4 5.63 3.98 -17.44
CA ASP A 4 4.29 4.54 -17.50
C ASP A 4 3.24 3.57 -18.04
N GLY A 5 2.34 3.15 -17.16
CA GLY A 5 0.96 2.82 -17.51
C GLY A 5 0.06 3.90 -16.93
N VAL A 6 -0.31 4.90 -17.74
CA VAL A 6 -1.42 5.80 -17.43
C VAL A 6 -2.68 4.97 -17.59
N GLY A 7 -3.24 4.49 -16.48
CA GLY A 7 -4.47 3.71 -16.49
C GLY A 7 -4.87 3.43 -15.07
N GLY A 8 -5.93 4.09 -14.61
CA GLY A 8 -6.54 3.71 -13.35
C GLY A 8 -6.98 2.27 -13.46
N VAL A 9 -6.42 1.38 -12.65
CA VAL A 9 -6.85 -0.02 -12.63
C VAL A 9 -8.15 -0.05 -11.85
N CYS A 10 -9.22 -0.55 -12.46
CA CYS A 10 -10.48 -0.79 -11.78
C CYS A 10 -10.50 -2.22 -11.25
N LEU A 11 -10.76 -2.38 -9.96
CA LEU A 11 -10.90 -3.69 -9.34
C LEU A 11 -12.27 -3.79 -8.67
N ARG A 12 -12.91 -4.95 -8.85
CA ARG A 12 -14.20 -5.24 -8.25
C ARG A 12 -13.99 -5.63 -6.78
N GLY A 13 -14.33 -4.74 -5.87
CA GLY A 13 -14.39 -5.01 -4.44
C GLY A 13 -15.84 -5.23 -4.03
N GLY A 14 -16.34 -6.46 -4.14
CA GLY A 14 -17.78 -6.74 -3.99
C GLY A 14 -18.62 -6.14 -5.14
N ASP A 15 -19.88 -5.77 -4.88
CA ASP A 15 -20.79 -5.19 -5.89
C ASP A 15 -20.40 -3.79 -6.39
N LYS A 16 -19.32 -3.20 -5.86
CA LYS A 16 -18.92 -1.83 -6.18
C LYS A 16 -17.56 -1.76 -6.87
N MET A 17 -17.46 -0.82 -7.81
CA MET A 17 -16.25 -0.58 -8.60
C MET A 17 -15.30 0.36 -7.85
N LEU A 18 -14.09 -0.12 -7.54
CA LEU A 18 -13.03 0.73 -6.99
C LEU A 18 -12.05 1.14 -8.09
N LYS A 19 -11.69 2.44 -8.12
CA LYS A 19 -10.71 3.01 -9.06
C LYS A 19 -9.42 3.35 -8.32
N PHE A 20 -8.30 2.84 -8.82
CA PHE A 20 -6.96 3.12 -8.28
C PHE A 20 -6.24 4.14 -9.16
N VAL A 21 -6.05 5.37 -8.65
CA VAL A 21 -5.43 6.47 -9.40
C VAL A 21 -4.00 6.69 -8.90
N ARG A 22 -3.02 6.55 -9.80
CA ARG A 22 -1.62 6.84 -9.47
C ARG A 22 -1.47 8.29 -9.05
N VAL A 23 -0.89 8.50 -7.87
CA VAL A 23 -0.60 9.84 -7.35
C VAL A 23 0.61 10.40 -8.09
N ARG A 24 0.38 11.45 -8.88
CA ARG A 24 1.41 12.19 -9.64
C ARG A 24 1.36 13.70 -9.43
N HIS A 25 0.30 14.21 -8.81
CA HIS A 25 0.08 15.63 -8.58
C HIS A 25 0.31 15.98 -7.11
N TYR A 26 0.88 17.15 -6.87
CA TYR A 26 1.21 17.64 -5.53
C TYR A 26 -0.03 17.75 -4.64
N SER A 27 -1.14 18.30 -5.14
CA SER A 27 -2.40 18.45 -4.39
C SER A 27 -2.94 17.13 -3.84
N LEU A 28 -2.87 16.05 -4.64
CA LEU A 28 -3.30 14.73 -4.18
C LEU A 28 -2.30 14.11 -3.18
N ALA A 29 -1.01 14.39 -3.34
CA ALA A 29 0.01 13.96 -2.39
C ALA A 29 -0.10 14.69 -1.04
N GLU A 30 -0.43 15.98 -1.05
CA GLU A 30 -0.72 16.79 0.14
C GLU A 30 -1.92 16.24 0.91
N LEU A 31 -3.04 15.97 0.21
CA LEU A 31 -4.22 15.34 0.80
C LEU A 31 -3.91 13.99 1.47
N ILE A 32 -3.00 13.20 0.88
CA ILE A 32 -2.53 11.94 1.48
C ILE A 32 -1.68 12.20 2.73
N CYS A 33 -0.79 13.19 2.71
CA CYS A 33 0.03 13.55 3.86
C CYS A 33 -0.84 14.00 5.05
N GLU A 34 -1.83 14.85 4.81
CA GLU A 34 -2.81 15.28 5.83
C GLU A 34 -3.54 14.07 6.43
N GLY A 35 -4.03 13.18 5.57
CA GLY A 35 -4.72 11.97 6.00
C GLY A 35 -3.84 10.98 6.76
N LEU A 36 -2.55 10.89 6.43
CA LEU A 36 -1.58 10.07 7.15
C LEU A 36 -1.28 10.63 8.54
N GLU A 37 -1.20 11.96 8.67
CA GLU A 37 -1.04 12.62 9.96
C GLU A 37 -2.30 12.41 10.82
N LEU A 38 -3.49 12.61 10.25
CA LEU A 38 -4.76 12.49 10.96
C LEU A 38 -5.09 11.05 11.39
N HIS A 39 -4.83 10.05 10.55
CA HIS A 39 -5.31 8.68 10.79
C HIS A 39 -4.23 7.70 11.24
N ASN A 40 -2.96 7.97 10.90
CA ASN A 40 -1.85 7.08 11.23
C ASN A 40 -0.80 7.76 12.11
N PHE A 41 -0.95 9.05 12.43
CA PHE A 41 0.03 9.85 13.18
C PHE A 41 1.41 9.86 12.50
N VAL A 42 1.41 9.84 11.16
CA VAL A 42 2.63 9.82 10.34
C VAL A 42 2.72 11.12 9.53
N LYS A 43 3.64 11.99 9.90
CA LYS A 43 3.95 13.20 9.12
C LYS A 43 4.85 12.86 7.93
N ARG A 44 4.47 13.32 6.74
CA ARG A 44 5.23 13.19 5.49
C ARG A 44 5.16 14.48 4.69
N GLN A 45 6.15 14.67 3.84
CA GLN A 45 6.10 15.71 2.81
C GLN A 45 5.63 15.10 1.47
N PRO A 46 4.87 15.86 0.65
CA PRO A 46 4.34 15.38 -0.64
C PRO A 46 5.39 14.77 -1.57
N GLU A 47 6.63 15.26 -1.57
CA GLU A 47 7.74 14.76 -2.38
C GLU A 47 8.05 13.29 -2.07
N VAL A 48 7.87 12.86 -0.81
CA VAL A 48 8.06 11.45 -0.41
C VAL A 48 7.00 10.56 -1.05
N ILE A 49 5.76 11.06 -1.12
CA ILE A 49 4.64 10.36 -1.76
C ILE A 49 4.89 10.28 -3.28
N LEU A 50 5.29 11.39 -3.90
CA LEU A 50 5.53 11.47 -5.35
C LEU A 50 6.73 10.62 -5.81
N LYS A 51 7.78 10.48 -4.99
CA LYS A 51 8.98 9.66 -5.29
C LYS A 51 8.74 8.15 -5.35
N SER A 52 7.57 7.67 -4.96
CA SER A 52 7.28 6.23 -4.89
C SER A 52 5.85 5.89 -5.28
N PRO A 53 5.55 4.62 -5.64
CA PRO A 53 4.20 4.21 -5.96
C PRO A 53 3.25 4.46 -4.81
N HIS A 54 2.28 5.30 -5.07
CA HIS A 54 1.16 5.66 -4.24
C HIS A 54 -0.04 5.77 -5.16
N TYR A 55 -1.15 5.24 -4.69
CA TYR A 55 -2.42 5.22 -5.39
C TYR A 55 -3.50 5.73 -4.45
N ALA A 56 -4.25 6.71 -4.93
CA ALA A 56 -5.52 7.10 -4.34
C ALA A 56 -6.59 6.09 -4.78
N ILE A 57 -7.50 5.76 -3.87
CA ILE A 57 -8.53 4.75 -4.05
C ILE A 57 -9.87 5.47 -4.04
N TYR A 58 -10.66 5.33 -5.08
CA TYR A 58 -11.97 5.95 -5.19
C TYR A 58 -13.09 4.90 -5.25
N GLU A 59 -14.18 5.15 -4.54
CA GLU A 59 -15.47 4.47 -4.68
C GLU A 59 -16.42 5.47 -5.37
N GLY A 60 -16.68 5.29 -6.66
CA GLY A 60 -17.29 6.34 -7.49
C GLY A 60 -16.40 7.59 -7.52
N GLU A 61 -16.95 8.74 -7.15
CA GLU A 61 -16.21 10.02 -7.03
C GLU A 61 -15.59 10.23 -5.64
N LYS A 62 -15.95 9.40 -4.66
CA LYS A 62 -15.49 9.57 -3.28
C LYS A 62 -14.10 8.99 -3.08
N LEU A 63 -13.15 9.81 -2.60
CA LEU A 63 -11.84 9.33 -2.18
C LEU A 63 -11.98 8.43 -0.95
N ALA A 64 -11.78 7.14 -1.14
CA ALA A 64 -11.97 6.13 -0.12
C ALA A 64 -10.71 5.83 0.72
N GLY A 65 -9.53 6.15 0.20
CA GLY A 65 -8.28 5.89 0.88
C GLY A 65 -7.09 5.97 -0.05
N TRP A 66 -5.96 5.44 0.42
CA TRP A 66 -4.73 5.38 -0.35
C TRP A 66 -3.87 4.20 0.11
N ILE A 67 -2.95 3.79 -0.78
CA ILE A 67 -1.94 2.79 -0.48
C ILE A 67 -0.64 3.16 -1.20
N GLY A 68 0.49 2.94 -0.54
CA GLY A 68 1.81 3.16 -1.10
C GLY A 68 2.71 1.93 -1.01
N CYS A 69 3.79 1.95 -1.78
CA CYS A 69 4.91 1.05 -1.59
C CYS A 69 6.26 1.76 -1.74
N ALA A 70 7.32 1.12 -1.28
CA ALA A 70 8.69 1.54 -1.51
C ALA A 70 9.48 0.34 -2.01
N ARG A 71 10.31 0.54 -3.04
CA ARG A 71 11.41 -0.40 -3.28
C ARG A 71 12.42 -0.22 -2.15
N ARG A 72 12.85 -1.32 -1.54
CA ARG A 72 13.85 -1.29 -0.46
C ARG A 72 15.21 -1.71 -0.96
N ARG A 73 15.33 -2.93 -1.48
CA ARG A 73 16.56 -3.45 -2.12
C ARG A 73 16.20 -4.55 -3.09
N GLY A 74 16.89 -4.65 -4.23
CA GLY A 74 16.65 -5.71 -5.20
C GLY A 74 15.17 -5.78 -5.60
N ALA A 75 14.58 -6.96 -5.58
CA ALA A 75 13.15 -7.18 -5.83
C ALA A 75 12.29 -7.18 -4.54
N VAL A 76 12.76 -6.56 -3.46
CA VAL A 76 12.05 -6.46 -2.17
C VAL A 76 11.35 -5.11 -2.04
N PHE A 77 10.07 -5.15 -1.68
CA PHE A 77 9.23 -3.97 -1.52
C PHE A 77 8.58 -3.91 -0.13
N GLU A 78 8.34 -2.70 0.35
CA GLU A 78 7.55 -2.45 1.54
C GLU A 78 6.22 -1.82 1.14
N VAL A 79 5.10 -2.41 1.55
CA VAL A 79 3.79 -1.76 1.52
C VAL A 79 3.68 -0.83 2.72
N ARG A 80 3.30 0.42 2.46
CA ARG A 80 3.25 1.49 3.46
C ARG A 80 2.08 2.42 3.19
N HIS A 81 1.79 3.27 4.17
CA HIS A 81 0.81 4.34 4.01
C HIS A 81 -0.57 3.81 3.57
N LEU A 82 -0.96 2.61 4.00
CA LEU A 82 -2.31 2.10 3.77
C LEU A 82 -3.26 2.81 4.74
N THR A 83 -4.23 3.53 4.19
CA THR A 83 -5.30 4.15 4.97
C THR A 83 -6.61 4.02 4.22
N VAL A 84 -7.66 3.61 4.94
CA VAL A 84 -9.05 3.66 4.48
C VAL A 84 -9.78 4.68 5.35
N ARG A 85 -10.50 5.60 4.72
CA ARG A 85 -11.30 6.61 5.43
C ARG A 85 -12.29 5.93 6.39
N PRO A 86 -12.44 6.41 7.63
CA PRO A 86 -13.27 5.77 8.67
C PRO A 86 -14.65 5.31 8.19
N GLU A 87 -15.34 6.16 7.45
CA GLU A 87 -16.71 5.95 6.96
C GLU A 87 -16.86 4.89 5.84
N LEU A 88 -15.74 4.40 5.31
CA LEU A 88 -15.69 3.35 4.29
C LEU A 88 -14.96 2.08 4.75
N ARG A 89 -14.62 1.97 6.03
CA ARG A 89 -14.05 0.74 6.60
C ARG A 89 -15.09 -0.39 6.65
N GLY A 90 -14.61 -1.63 6.76
CA GLY A 90 -15.48 -2.81 6.78
C GLY A 90 -16.12 -3.19 5.44
N LYS A 91 -15.90 -2.42 4.37
CA LYS A 91 -16.49 -2.60 3.04
C LYS A 91 -15.55 -3.23 2.01
N GLY A 92 -14.48 -3.91 2.46
CA GLY A 92 -13.51 -4.56 1.57
C GLY A 92 -12.49 -3.64 0.88
N VAL A 93 -12.54 -2.31 1.06
CA VAL A 93 -11.61 -1.35 0.43
C VAL A 93 -10.14 -1.67 0.73
N GLY A 94 -9.82 -1.98 1.99
CA GLY A 94 -8.44 -2.31 2.39
C GLY A 94 -7.93 -3.61 1.76
N LEU A 95 -8.80 -4.62 1.61
CA LEU A 95 -8.48 -5.89 0.95
C LEU A 95 -8.15 -5.65 -0.52
N ALA A 96 -9.05 -4.96 -1.22
CA ALA A 96 -8.83 -4.60 -2.62
C ALA A 96 -7.54 -3.77 -2.81
N ALA A 97 -7.22 -2.88 -1.88
CA ALA A 97 -6.00 -2.09 -1.92
C ALA A 97 -4.72 -2.92 -1.82
N VAL A 98 -4.67 -3.86 -0.88
CA VAL A 98 -3.50 -4.74 -0.71
C VAL A 98 -3.38 -5.69 -1.89
N GLU A 99 -4.48 -6.30 -2.35
CA GLU A 99 -4.49 -7.17 -3.54
C GLU A 99 -4.07 -6.45 -4.82
N PHE A 100 -4.52 -5.21 -5.00
CA PHE A 100 -4.06 -4.32 -6.06
C PHE A 100 -2.54 -4.17 -6.03
N MET A 101 -2.00 -3.77 -4.87
CA MET A 101 -0.58 -3.52 -4.72
C MET A 101 0.23 -4.81 -4.90
N MET A 102 -0.23 -5.94 -4.37
CA MET A 102 0.45 -7.23 -4.56
C MET A 102 0.52 -7.63 -6.03
N ARG A 103 -0.56 -7.47 -6.80
CA ARG A 103 -0.56 -7.75 -8.24
C ARG A 103 0.42 -6.84 -8.98
N LEU A 104 0.39 -5.54 -8.68
CA LEU A 104 1.32 -4.58 -9.26
C LEU A 104 2.77 -4.99 -8.98
N LEU A 105 3.09 -5.31 -7.72
CA LEU A 105 4.44 -5.71 -7.32
C LEU A 105 4.88 -7.01 -8.01
N ARG A 106 4.01 -8.03 -8.10
CA ARG A 106 4.30 -9.28 -8.83
C ARG A 106 4.60 -9.04 -10.31
N GLN A 107 3.80 -8.21 -10.98
CA GLN A 107 4.04 -7.82 -12.37
C GLN A 107 5.38 -7.09 -12.56
N HIS A 108 5.88 -6.43 -11.52
CA HIS A 108 7.19 -5.78 -11.50
C HIS A 108 8.33 -6.69 -11.02
N GLY A 109 8.09 -8.00 -10.91
CA GLY A 109 9.10 -8.99 -10.51
C GLY A 109 9.47 -8.95 -9.04
N ALA A 110 8.59 -8.46 -8.15
CA ALA A 110 8.83 -8.51 -6.73
C ALA A 110 8.93 -9.95 -6.22
N VAL A 111 10.02 -10.27 -5.52
CA VAL A 111 10.25 -11.59 -4.89
C VAL A 111 9.77 -11.62 -3.45
N CYS A 112 9.68 -10.45 -2.81
CA CYS A 112 9.22 -10.33 -1.43
C CYS A 112 8.54 -8.97 -1.22
N CYS A 113 7.45 -8.98 -0.47
CA CYS A 113 6.85 -7.76 0.07
C CYS A 113 6.59 -7.90 1.57
N TYR A 114 6.69 -6.80 2.31
CA TYR A 114 6.38 -6.77 3.74
C TYR A 114 5.70 -5.44 4.12
N ALA A 115 5.14 -5.37 5.31
CA ALA A 115 4.59 -4.14 5.89
C ALA A 115 4.94 -4.05 7.37
N HIS A 116 5.23 -2.85 7.86
CA HIS A 116 5.31 -2.59 9.30
C HIS A 116 3.92 -2.25 9.82
N ILE A 117 3.42 -3.06 10.75
CA ILE A 117 2.10 -2.89 11.35
C ILE A 117 2.30 -2.77 12.86
N ARG A 118 1.64 -1.80 13.50
CA ARG A 118 1.67 -1.66 14.96
C ARG A 118 1.02 -2.89 15.62
N ARG A 119 1.55 -3.32 16.76
CA ARG A 119 1.07 -4.51 17.50
C ARG A 119 -0.40 -4.42 17.91
N ASP A 120 -0.89 -3.21 18.17
CA ASP A 120 -2.27 -2.93 18.57
C ASP A 120 -3.23 -2.75 17.38
N ASN A 121 -2.71 -2.72 16.14
CA ASN A 121 -3.54 -2.56 14.94
C ASN A 121 -4.04 -3.92 14.44
N ILE A 122 -4.95 -4.53 15.21
CA ILE A 122 -5.52 -5.86 14.94
C ILE A 122 -6.24 -5.90 13.59
N ALA A 123 -6.94 -4.82 13.22
CA ALA A 123 -7.63 -4.72 11.94
C ALA A 123 -6.66 -4.83 10.75
N SER A 124 -5.52 -4.13 10.80
CA SER A 124 -4.50 -4.22 9.75
C SER A 124 -3.81 -5.58 9.75
N GLN A 125 -3.52 -6.18 10.92
CA GLN A 125 -2.94 -7.53 10.99
C GLN A 125 -3.85 -8.57 10.32
N SER A 126 -5.15 -8.58 10.67
CA SER A 126 -6.13 -9.48 10.07
C SER A 126 -6.27 -9.25 8.56
N LEU A 127 -6.27 -7.99 8.12
CA LEU A 127 -6.28 -7.64 6.70
C LEU A 127 -5.09 -8.24 5.95
N PHE A 128 -3.87 -8.01 6.43
CA PHE A 128 -2.67 -8.53 5.76
C PHE A 128 -2.60 -10.06 5.80
N GLN A 129 -3.05 -10.71 6.89
CA GLN A 129 -3.17 -12.16 6.96
C GLN A 129 -4.14 -12.73 5.91
N LYS A 130 -5.31 -12.08 5.70
CA LYS A 130 -6.25 -12.45 4.62
C LYS A 130 -5.64 -12.32 3.24
N CYS A 131 -4.69 -11.40 3.06
CA CYS A 131 -3.92 -11.23 1.84
C CYS A 131 -2.74 -12.21 1.70
N GLY A 132 -2.58 -13.17 2.62
CA GLY A 132 -1.51 -14.17 2.58
C GLY A 132 -0.19 -13.75 3.22
N PHE A 133 -0.15 -12.65 3.98
CA PHE A 133 1.04 -12.27 4.74
C PHE A 133 1.14 -13.09 6.04
N THR A 134 2.37 -13.45 6.39
CA THR A 134 2.67 -14.09 7.68
C THR A 134 3.15 -13.05 8.68
N LEU A 135 2.59 -13.08 9.89
CA LEU A 135 3.06 -12.21 10.97
C LEU A 135 4.45 -12.66 11.44
N MET A 136 5.40 -11.75 11.43
CA MET A 136 6.77 -12.02 11.87
C MET A 136 7.26 -10.95 12.85
N ARG A 137 8.08 -11.35 13.82
CA ARG A 137 8.79 -10.40 14.69
C ARG A 137 9.78 -9.59 13.85
N GLU A 138 9.90 -8.30 14.12
CA GLU A 138 10.73 -7.39 13.32
C GLU A 138 12.18 -7.87 13.15
N GLY A 139 12.81 -8.38 14.23
CA GLY A 139 14.17 -8.92 14.17
C GLY A 139 14.30 -10.11 13.19
N LEU A 140 13.27 -10.94 13.07
CA LEU A 140 13.23 -12.06 12.12
C LEU A 140 13.03 -11.58 10.68
N VAL A 141 12.22 -10.55 10.46
CA VAL A 141 12.06 -9.92 9.12
C VAL A 141 13.41 -9.40 8.65
N ARG A 142 14.15 -8.67 9.50
CA ARG A 142 15.49 -8.16 9.14
C ARG A 142 16.46 -9.29 8.77
N LYS A 143 16.43 -10.41 9.50
CA LYS A 143 17.25 -11.59 9.21
C LYS A 143 16.82 -12.26 7.89
N TYR A 144 15.53 -12.47 7.68
CA TYR A 144 14.98 -13.06 6.46
C TYR A 144 15.31 -12.22 5.22
N LEU A 145 15.13 -10.90 5.29
CA LEU A 145 15.49 -9.97 4.23
C LEU A 145 17.01 -9.88 3.98
N LYS A 146 17.84 -10.28 4.96
CA LYS A 146 19.28 -10.44 4.74
C LYS A 146 19.60 -11.73 3.97
N LEU A 147 18.92 -12.84 4.26
CA LEU A 147 19.13 -14.12 3.57
C LEU A 147 18.69 -14.06 2.10
N LEU A 148 17.63 -13.30 1.80
CA LEU A 148 17.23 -13.00 0.40
C LEU A 148 18.27 -12.18 -0.38
N ARG A 149 19.37 -11.72 0.26
CA ARG A 149 20.50 -11.04 -0.41
C ARG A 149 21.51 -12.01 -1.00
N GLU A 150 21.47 -13.28 -0.59
CA GLU A 150 22.51 -14.29 -0.87
C GLU A 150 22.02 -15.37 -1.86
N GLY A 151 20.83 -15.21 -2.45
CA GLY A 151 20.38 -16.00 -3.60
C GLY A 151 20.95 -15.44 -4.91
N PRO A 152 21.12 -16.29 -5.94
CA PRO A 152 22.12 -16.18 -7.00
C PRO A 152 22.14 -14.85 -7.76
#